data_AF-A0A4R7PJ24-F1
#
_entry.id   AF-A0A4R7PJ24-F1
#
_cell.length_a   1.000
_cell.length_b   1.000
_cell.length_c   1.000
_cell.angle_alpha   90.00
_cell.angle_beta   90.00
_cell.angle_gamma   90.00
#
_symmetry.space_group_name_H-M   'P 1'
#
loop_
_entity.id
_entity.type
_entity.pdbx_description
1 polymer ?
#
loop_
_entity_poly.entity_id
_entity_poly.type
_entity_poly.pdbx_seq_one_letter_code
_entity_poly.pdbx_strand_id
1 'polypeptide(L)'
;MKTLQLTLTLLMTTLMSFGQITNQERNALIALYNSTGGEAWQHTWDLTAPIDTWHGVTIVDNKVTAINLENNRLAGTLPSEIGDLVYLEELNLYKNTIGGTIPYSIGQLGSLETLNLSFNQLEGSIPEELVTLGSLEVLKLFMNELSGTIPETIDKLDQLRVLQLYSNNLSGFLPKSIDKLSKLEELLLSSNNLTGKLPSDFSNLKNLRVLSVFDNKLLGTIPRSIGELVNLEELVLSNNAFYGELPDELEKMTKLCVLIIGNNNFKGDLAQLGTKFPNLVAYDFENTNSGEVLATLDTED
;
A
#
# COMPACT_ATOMS: atom_id res chain seq x y z
N MET A 1 -17.54 -56.97 18.88
CA MET A 1 -16.50 -56.04 19.41
C MET A 1 -15.75 -55.30 18.30
N LYS A 2 -15.25 -55.95 17.24
CA LYS A 2 -14.51 -55.27 16.16
C LYS A 2 -15.32 -54.22 15.38
N THR A 3 -16.61 -54.44 15.13
CA THR A 3 -17.48 -53.50 14.41
C THR A 3 -17.79 -52.24 15.22
N LEU A 4 -17.95 -52.37 16.55
CA LEU A 4 -18.20 -51.23 17.44
C LEU A 4 -16.94 -50.34 17.58
N GLN A 5 -15.75 -50.97 17.62
CA GLN A 5 -14.47 -50.26 17.57
C GLN A 5 -14.30 -49.53 16.24
N LEU A 6 -14.58 -50.17 15.10
CA LEU A 6 -14.46 -49.53 13.79
C LEU A 6 -15.40 -48.34 13.65
N THR A 7 -16.64 -48.44 14.13
CA THR A 7 -17.58 -47.31 14.15
C THR A 7 -17.17 -46.22 15.11
N LEU A 8 -16.55 -46.53 16.25
CA LEU A 8 -16.07 -45.53 17.21
C LEU A 8 -14.81 -44.82 16.70
N THR A 9 -13.92 -45.54 16.02
CA THR A 9 -12.74 -44.96 15.35
C THR A 9 -13.16 -44.11 14.17
N LEU A 10 -14.14 -44.55 13.36
CA LEU A 10 -14.67 -43.78 12.23
C LEU A 10 -15.43 -42.54 12.72
N LEU A 11 -16.18 -42.65 13.83
CA LEU A 11 -16.86 -41.52 14.48
C LEU A 11 -15.84 -40.55 15.10
N MET A 12 -14.75 -41.03 15.71
CA MET A 12 -13.66 -40.17 16.20
C MET A 12 -12.87 -39.51 15.06
N THR A 13 -12.62 -40.19 13.94
CA THR A 13 -11.95 -39.57 12.77
C THR A 13 -12.86 -38.59 12.02
N THR A 14 -14.18 -38.80 12.04
CA THR A 14 -15.15 -37.84 11.47
C THR A 14 -15.47 -36.70 12.44
N LEU A 15 -15.32 -36.91 13.76
CA LEU A 15 -15.36 -35.84 14.77
C LEU A 15 -14.04 -35.05 14.85
N MET A 16 -12.91 -35.61 14.40
CA MET A 16 -11.63 -34.88 14.27
C MET A 16 -11.53 -34.04 12.98
N SER A 17 -12.44 -34.21 12.01
CA SER A 17 -12.43 -33.42 10.76
C SER A 17 -13.35 -32.19 10.79
N PHE A 18 -13.94 -31.87 11.96
CA PHE A 18 -14.65 -30.62 12.18
C PHE A 18 -13.82 -29.78 13.14
N GLY A 19 -13.05 -28.86 12.57
CA GLY A 19 -12.35 -27.82 13.30
C GLY A 19 -10.84 -28.02 13.47
N GLN A 20 -10.14 -28.40 12.40
CA GLN A 20 -8.68 -28.30 12.35
C GLN A 20 -8.29 -27.50 11.11
N ILE A 21 -7.22 -26.72 11.24
CA ILE A 21 -6.59 -25.99 10.12
C ILE A 21 -6.27 -26.97 9.01
N THR A 22 -6.52 -26.56 7.78
CA THR A 22 -6.30 -27.44 6.63
C THR A 22 -4.81 -27.75 6.46
N ASN A 23 -4.50 -28.94 5.91
CA ASN A 23 -3.10 -29.26 5.54
C ASN A 23 -2.53 -28.24 4.55
N GLN A 24 -3.38 -27.62 3.73
CA GLN A 24 -3.01 -26.58 2.79
C GLN A 24 -2.50 -25.33 3.52
N GLU A 25 -3.26 -24.77 4.47
CA GLU A 25 -2.82 -23.63 5.27
C GLU A 25 -1.56 -23.94 6.09
N ARG A 26 -1.48 -25.14 6.69
CA ARG A 26 -0.26 -25.57 7.40
C ARG A 26 0.95 -25.58 6.48
N ASN A 27 0.81 -26.13 5.28
CA ASN A 27 1.91 -26.21 4.31
C ASN A 27 2.32 -24.82 3.82
N ALA A 28 1.38 -23.90 3.63
CA ALA A 28 1.67 -22.51 3.28
C ALA A 28 2.50 -21.80 4.36
N LEU A 29 2.15 -21.97 5.63
CA LEU A 29 2.94 -21.45 6.75
C LEU A 29 4.34 -22.10 6.78
N ILE A 30 4.45 -23.42 6.62
CA ILE A 30 5.76 -24.10 6.56
C ILE A 30 6.59 -23.62 5.37
N ALA A 31 5.97 -23.36 4.21
CA ALA A 31 6.65 -22.78 3.06
C ALA A 31 7.18 -21.39 3.38
N LEU A 32 6.41 -20.54 4.07
CA LEU A 32 6.87 -19.23 4.54
C LEU A 32 8.06 -19.37 5.49
N TYR A 33 7.96 -20.28 6.47
CA TYR A 33 9.05 -20.60 7.39
C TYR A 33 10.33 -20.98 6.63
N ASN A 34 10.24 -21.94 5.70
CA ASN A 34 11.42 -22.43 4.99
C ASN A 34 12.02 -21.39 4.03
N SER A 35 11.18 -20.68 3.29
CA SER A 35 11.60 -19.70 2.27
C SER A 35 12.18 -18.41 2.85
N THR A 36 11.87 -18.10 4.11
CA THR A 36 12.35 -16.88 4.78
C THR A 36 13.26 -17.16 5.97
N GLY A 37 13.89 -18.35 6.03
CA GLY A 37 14.95 -18.65 6.99
C GLY A 37 14.46 -18.84 8.42
N GLY A 38 13.33 -19.54 8.59
CA GLY A 38 12.60 -19.77 9.84
C GLY A 38 13.44 -20.07 11.08
N GLU A 39 14.48 -20.89 10.94
CA GLU A 39 15.37 -21.27 12.05
C GLU A 39 16.15 -20.08 12.64
N ALA A 40 16.33 -19.01 11.86
CA ALA A 40 17.09 -17.82 12.23
C ALA A 40 16.20 -16.61 12.63
N TRP A 41 14.87 -16.76 12.58
CA TRP A 41 13.95 -15.72 13.03
C TRP A 41 14.17 -15.37 14.49
N GLN A 42 13.85 -14.13 14.87
CA GLN A 42 13.93 -13.71 16.27
C GLN A 42 12.94 -14.47 17.16
N HIS A 43 11.72 -14.66 16.66
CA HIS A 43 10.65 -15.46 17.23
C HIS A 43 10.28 -16.54 16.21
N THR A 44 11.01 -17.65 16.28
CA THR A 44 10.84 -18.80 15.40
C THR A 44 9.66 -19.68 15.81
N TRP A 45 9.07 -20.38 14.84
CA TRP A 45 7.99 -21.34 15.08
C TRP A 45 8.54 -22.72 15.45
N ASP A 46 7.94 -23.36 16.45
CA ASP A 46 8.12 -24.79 16.67
C ASP A 46 7.19 -25.57 15.73
N LEU A 47 7.73 -26.06 14.62
CA LEU A 47 6.96 -26.80 13.61
C LEU A 47 6.32 -28.09 14.14
N THR A 48 6.73 -28.57 15.32
CA THR A 48 6.13 -29.73 15.99
C THR A 48 4.93 -29.37 16.88
N ALA A 49 4.81 -28.10 17.25
CA ALA A 49 3.72 -27.58 18.07
C ALA A 49 2.44 -27.33 17.25
N PRO A 50 1.27 -27.23 17.92
CA PRO A 50 0.04 -26.74 17.30
C PRO A 50 0.19 -25.32 16.71
N ILE A 51 -0.44 -25.06 15.57
CA ILE A 51 -0.26 -23.80 14.81
C ILE A 51 -0.78 -22.58 15.58
N ASP A 52 -1.80 -22.74 16.42
CA ASP A 52 -2.31 -21.69 17.32
C ASP A 52 -1.32 -21.25 18.39
N THR A 53 -0.20 -21.96 18.55
CA THR A 53 0.93 -21.55 19.40
C THR A 53 2.04 -20.83 18.63
N TRP A 54 1.97 -20.80 17.30
CA TRP A 54 2.99 -20.18 16.46
C TRP A 54 2.93 -18.66 16.59
N HIS A 55 4.07 -18.05 16.90
CA HIS A 55 4.18 -16.61 17.09
C HIS A 55 3.57 -15.84 15.90
N GLY A 56 2.67 -14.91 16.18
CA GLY A 56 2.09 -14.05 15.14
C GLY A 56 0.97 -14.68 14.31
N VAL A 57 0.65 -15.96 14.51
CA VAL A 57 -0.45 -16.61 13.78
C VAL A 57 -1.74 -16.48 14.59
N THR A 58 -2.80 -15.97 13.95
CA THR A 58 -4.15 -15.93 14.51
C THR A 58 -5.06 -16.89 13.76
N ILE A 59 -5.84 -17.65 14.51
CA ILE A 59 -6.81 -18.60 13.97
C ILE A 59 -8.21 -18.26 14.49
N VAL A 60 -9.15 -18.13 13.55
CA VAL A 60 -10.58 -17.95 13.83
C VAL A 60 -11.34 -19.01 13.07
N ASP A 61 -12.28 -19.69 13.75
CA ASP A 61 -13.08 -20.78 13.17
C ASP A 61 -12.24 -21.85 12.42
N ASN A 62 -11.05 -22.14 12.96
CA ASN A 62 -10.08 -23.12 12.44
C ASN A 62 -9.48 -22.75 11.08
N LYS A 63 -9.41 -21.46 10.77
CA LYS A 63 -8.76 -20.90 9.59
C LYS A 63 -7.70 -19.91 10.02
N VAL A 64 -6.60 -19.82 9.29
CA VAL A 64 -5.57 -18.81 9.51
C VAL A 64 -6.08 -17.48 8.99
N THR A 65 -6.35 -16.52 9.88
CA THR A 65 -6.90 -15.21 9.52
C THR A 65 -5.90 -14.08 9.65
N ALA A 66 -4.85 -14.23 10.46
CA ALA A 66 -3.77 -13.24 10.50
C ALA A 66 -2.39 -13.88 10.65
N ILE A 67 -1.41 -13.26 9.99
CA ILE A 67 0.01 -13.50 10.18
C ILE A 67 0.68 -12.15 10.44
N ASN A 68 1.15 -11.95 11.68
CA ASN A 68 1.93 -10.79 12.07
C ASN A 68 3.32 -11.24 12.54
N LEU A 69 4.30 -11.11 11.65
CA LEU A 69 5.71 -11.43 11.86
C LEU A 69 6.57 -10.17 11.70
N GLU A 70 6.06 -9.03 12.13
CA GLU A 70 6.80 -7.77 12.04
C GLU A 70 8.11 -7.82 12.83
N ASN A 71 9.16 -7.18 12.31
CA ASN A 71 10.44 -7.05 12.99
C ASN A 71 10.99 -8.39 13.52
N ASN A 72 10.89 -9.45 12.72
CA ASN A 72 11.19 -10.82 13.13
C ASN A 72 12.41 -11.43 12.42
N ARG A 73 13.15 -10.63 11.64
CA ARG A 73 14.36 -11.01 10.90
C ARG A 73 14.11 -12.07 9.81
N LEU A 74 12.93 -12.07 9.20
CA LEU A 74 12.65 -12.89 8.02
C LEU A 74 13.62 -12.49 6.90
N ALA A 75 14.29 -13.46 6.29
CA ALA A 75 15.27 -13.24 5.22
C ALA A 75 15.13 -14.32 4.15
N GLY A 76 15.13 -13.94 2.87
CA GLY A 76 14.82 -14.85 1.76
C GLY A 76 13.70 -14.27 0.90
N THR A 77 12.75 -15.09 0.43
CA THR A 77 11.70 -14.64 -0.51
C THR A 77 10.32 -15.07 -0.05
N LEU A 78 9.28 -14.33 -0.44
CA LEU A 78 7.90 -14.77 -0.27
C LEU A 78 7.60 -16.01 -1.14
N PRO A 79 7.09 -17.11 -0.59
CA PRO A 79 6.73 -18.29 -1.36
C PRO A 79 5.39 -18.09 -2.07
N SER A 80 5.18 -18.76 -3.22
CA SER A 80 3.89 -18.71 -3.93
C SER A 80 2.74 -19.28 -3.12
N GLU A 81 3.03 -20.22 -2.23
CA GLU A 81 2.10 -20.90 -1.35
C GLU A 81 1.43 -19.94 -0.35
N ILE A 82 1.91 -18.70 -0.21
CA ILE A 82 1.18 -17.69 0.57
C ILE A 82 -0.26 -17.53 0.07
N GLY A 83 -0.50 -17.66 -1.24
CA GLY A 83 -1.83 -17.58 -1.85
C GLY A 83 -2.82 -18.68 -1.43
N ASP A 84 -2.32 -19.76 -0.81
CA ASP A 84 -3.17 -20.84 -0.28
C ASP A 84 -3.90 -20.45 1.01
N LEU A 85 -3.51 -19.35 1.65
CA LEU A 85 -4.14 -18.82 2.87
C LEU A 85 -5.38 -17.98 2.53
N VAL A 86 -6.34 -18.54 1.79
CA VAL A 86 -7.48 -17.79 1.21
C VAL A 86 -8.40 -17.09 2.21
N TYR A 87 -8.29 -17.42 3.50
CA TYR A 87 -9.03 -16.79 4.61
C TYR A 87 -8.22 -15.72 5.35
N LEU A 88 -7.01 -15.42 4.90
CA LEU A 88 -6.16 -14.43 5.53
C LEU A 88 -6.76 -13.03 5.35
N GLU A 89 -6.96 -12.33 6.46
CA GLU A 89 -7.47 -10.97 6.57
C GLU A 89 -6.30 -9.98 6.81
N GLU A 90 -5.26 -10.41 7.53
CA GLU A 90 -4.06 -9.61 7.78
C GLU A 90 -2.76 -10.38 7.45
N LEU A 91 -1.92 -9.76 6.62
CA LEU A 91 -0.53 -10.15 6.43
C LEU A 91 0.39 -8.96 6.76
N ASN A 92 1.02 -9.01 7.94
CA ASN A 92 1.98 -8.01 8.39
C ASN A 92 3.38 -8.62 8.51
N LEU A 93 4.24 -8.27 7.55
CA LEU A 93 5.66 -8.64 7.49
C LEU A 93 6.57 -7.41 7.56
N TYR A 94 6.05 -6.32 8.14
CA TYR A 94 6.75 -5.06 8.32
C TYR A 94 8.15 -5.25 8.91
N LYS A 95 9.14 -4.51 8.39
CA LYS A 95 10.48 -4.40 8.96
C LYS A 95 11.18 -5.76 9.06
N ASN A 96 11.38 -6.41 7.93
CA ASN A 96 12.18 -7.61 7.80
C ASN A 96 13.26 -7.40 6.72
N THR A 97 13.87 -8.48 6.24
CA THR A 97 14.88 -8.46 5.16
C THR A 97 14.45 -9.39 4.02
N ILE A 98 13.14 -9.43 3.75
CA ILE A 98 12.58 -10.24 2.67
C ILE A 98 12.92 -9.56 1.35
N GLY A 99 13.56 -10.30 0.45
CA GLY A 99 13.89 -9.88 -0.91
C GLY A 99 13.08 -10.62 -1.97
N GLY A 100 13.51 -10.51 -3.22
CA GLY A 100 12.80 -11.05 -4.37
C GLY A 100 11.50 -10.31 -4.64
N THR A 101 10.62 -10.91 -5.44
CA THR A 101 9.37 -10.27 -5.89
C THR A 101 8.17 -10.61 -5.00
N ILE A 102 7.15 -9.76 -5.01
CA ILE A 102 5.82 -10.13 -4.49
C ILE A 102 5.23 -11.19 -5.44
N PRO A 103 4.87 -12.40 -4.97
CA PRO A 103 4.35 -13.45 -5.85
C PRO A 103 2.95 -13.09 -6.38
N TYR A 104 2.66 -13.43 -7.63
CA TYR A 104 1.34 -13.20 -8.25
C TYR A 104 0.19 -13.88 -7.49
N SER A 105 0.49 -14.98 -6.78
CA SER A 105 -0.47 -15.70 -5.95
C SER A 105 -1.01 -14.88 -4.79
N ILE A 106 -0.42 -13.71 -4.47
CA ILE A 106 -0.98 -12.77 -3.50
C ILE A 106 -2.43 -12.41 -3.84
N GLY A 107 -2.78 -12.34 -5.13
CA GLY A 107 -4.15 -12.04 -5.58
C GLY A 107 -5.20 -13.12 -5.23
N GLN A 108 -4.77 -14.28 -4.74
CA GLN A 108 -5.67 -15.35 -4.29
C GLN A 108 -6.24 -15.09 -2.88
N LEU A 109 -5.67 -14.14 -2.14
CA LEU A 109 -6.06 -13.79 -0.77
C LEU A 109 -7.34 -12.93 -0.75
N GLY A 110 -8.44 -13.45 -1.30
CA GLY A 110 -9.68 -12.67 -1.50
C GLY A 110 -10.31 -12.10 -0.23
N SER A 111 -9.90 -12.55 0.96
CA SER A 111 -10.36 -12.03 2.26
C SER A 111 -9.43 -10.96 2.85
N LEU A 112 -8.31 -10.64 2.20
CA LEU A 112 -7.27 -9.79 2.77
C LEU A 112 -7.74 -8.34 2.89
N GLU A 113 -7.66 -7.80 4.10
CA GLU A 113 -8.02 -6.42 4.44
C GLU A 113 -6.77 -5.57 4.66
N THR A 114 -5.71 -6.17 5.22
CA THR A 114 -4.43 -5.49 5.48
C THR A 114 -3.26 -6.26 4.90
N LEU A 115 -2.52 -5.62 3.99
CA LEU A 115 -1.24 -6.09 3.46
C LEU A 115 -0.13 -5.08 3.80
N ASN A 116 0.77 -5.48 4.69
CA ASN A 116 1.93 -4.68 5.07
C ASN A 116 3.24 -5.45 4.80
N LEU A 117 3.93 -5.07 3.73
CA LEU A 117 5.25 -5.59 3.33
C LEU A 117 6.34 -4.51 3.41
N SER A 118 6.06 -3.38 4.05
CA SER A 118 6.96 -2.23 4.10
C SER A 118 8.24 -2.48 4.91
N PHE A 119 9.30 -1.70 4.64
CA PHE A 119 10.64 -1.91 5.20
C PHE A 119 11.17 -3.34 4.97
N ASN A 120 11.31 -3.71 3.71
CA ASN A 120 11.93 -4.95 3.27
C ASN A 120 12.89 -4.64 2.10
N GLN A 121 13.31 -5.67 1.36
CA GLN A 121 14.19 -5.57 0.19
C GLN A 121 13.46 -6.09 -1.06
N LEU A 122 12.12 -5.98 -1.10
CA LEU A 122 11.32 -6.50 -2.20
C LEU A 122 11.60 -5.72 -3.48
N GLU A 123 11.80 -6.44 -4.58
CA GLU A 123 12.13 -5.91 -5.90
C GLU A 123 11.08 -6.32 -6.95
N GLY A 124 11.31 -5.94 -8.21
CA GLY A 124 10.37 -6.21 -9.30
C GLY A 124 9.11 -5.33 -9.23
N SER A 125 8.08 -5.67 -10.01
CA SER A 125 6.84 -4.90 -10.10
C SER A 125 5.84 -5.26 -9.00
N ILE A 126 4.96 -4.32 -8.67
CA ILE A 126 3.70 -4.65 -7.99
C ILE A 126 2.90 -5.57 -8.94
N PRO A 127 2.52 -6.80 -8.55
CA PRO A 127 1.82 -7.71 -9.44
C PRO A 127 0.42 -7.17 -9.78
N GLU A 128 0.00 -7.31 -11.04
CA GLU A 128 -1.34 -6.90 -11.50
C GLU A 128 -2.44 -7.67 -10.76
N GLU A 129 -2.16 -8.91 -10.35
CA GLU A 129 -3.06 -9.73 -9.54
C GLU A 129 -3.38 -9.10 -8.18
N LEU A 130 -2.61 -8.12 -7.69
CA LEU A 130 -2.94 -7.45 -6.42
C LEU A 130 -4.32 -6.78 -6.48
N VAL A 131 -4.76 -6.31 -7.65
CA VAL A 131 -6.07 -5.64 -7.82
C VAL A 131 -7.27 -6.58 -7.70
N THR A 132 -7.05 -7.89 -7.50
CA THR A 132 -8.14 -8.86 -7.21
C THR A 132 -8.52 -8.91 -5.73
N LEU A 133 -7.76 -8.23 -4.86
CA LEU A 133 -7.99 -8.17 -3.42
C LEU A 133 -9.15 -7.21 -3.08
N GLY A 134 -10.36 -7.60 -3.43
CA GLY A 134 -11.55 -6.74 -3.31
C GLY A 134 -11.90 -6.28 -1.88
N SER A 135 -11.38 -6.94 -0.84
CA SER A 135 -11.55 -6.54 0.56
C SER A 135 -10.45 -5.62 1.10
N LEU A 136 -9.42 -5.32 0.30
CA LEU A 136 -8.22 -4.65 0.81
C LEU A 136 -8.50 -3.20 1.20
N GLU A 137 -8.29 -2.90 2.48
CA GLU A 137 -8.41 -1.55 3.04
C GLU A 137 -7.06 -0.85 3.20
N VAL A 138 -6.01 -1.61 3.52
CA VAL A 138 -4.68 -1.08 3.83
C VAL A 138 -3.61 -1.78 3.01
N LEU A 139 -2.94 -1.01 2.14
CA LEU A 139 -1.79 -1.47 1.36
C LEU A 139 -0.55 -0.64 1.69
N LYS A 140 0.45 -1.29 2.30
CA LYS A 140 1.73 -0.68 2.67
C LYS A 140 2.89 -1.45 2.06
N LEU A 141 3.53 -0.86 1.05
CA LEU A 141 4.68 -1.43 0.34
C LEU A 141 5.91 -0.50 0.37
N PHE A 142 5.84 0.57 1.16
CA PHE A 142 6.86 1.61 1.21
C PHE A 142 8.22 1.10 1.75
N MET A 143 9.31 1.81 1.43
CA MET A 143 10.68 1.41 1.81
C MET A 143 11.02 -0.02 1.38
N ASN A 144 10.96 -0.23 0.08
CA ASN A 144 11.41 -1.43 -0.64
C ASN A 144 12.20 -0.99 -1.89
N GLU A 145 12.49 -1.92 -2.79
CA GLU A 145 13.17 -1.68 -4.07
C GLU A 145 12.22 -1.88 -5.27
N LEU A 146 10.90 -1.83 -5.04
CA LEU A 146 9.87 -2.08 -6.06
C LEU A 146 9.99 -1.11 -7.23
N SER A 147 9.74 -1.61 -8.43
CA SER A 147 9.91 -0.90 -9.71
C SER A 147 8.69 -1.11 -10.61
N GLY A 148 8.76 -0.67 -11.87
CA GLY A 148 7.61 -0.74 -12.78
C GLY A 148 6.56 0.33 -12.48
N THR A 149 5.30 0.07 -12.82
CA THR A 149 4.18 1.01 -12.69
C THR A 149 3.25 0.64 -11.54
N ILE A 150 2.45 1.59 -11.09
CA ILE A 150 1.28 1.29 -10.25
C ILE A 150 0.20 0.68 -11.18
N PRO A 151 -0.46 -0.43 -10.81
CA PRO A 151 -1.45 -1.10 -11.65
C PRO A 151 -2.54 -0.14 -12.18
N GLU A 152 -2.84 -0.21 -13.48
CA GLU A 152 -3.79 0.71 -14.12
C GLU A 152 -5.23 0.54 -13.62
N THR A 153 -5.57 -0.64 -13.07
CA THR A 153 -6.91 -0.93 -12.54
C THR A 153 -6.98 -0.95 -11.02
N ILE A 154 -6.19 -0.08 -10.37
CA ILE A 154 -6.19 0.07 -8.90
C ILE A 154 -7.57 0.43 -8.34
N ASP A 155 -8.47 1.00 -9.15
CA ASP A 155 -9.87 1.28 -8.79
C ASP A 155 -10.69 0.05 -8.39
N LYS A 156 -10.23 -1.16 -8.71
CA LYS A 156 -10.86 -2.40 -8.25
C LYS A 156 -10.69 -2.65 -6.75
N LEU A 157 -9.72 -1.99 -6.11
CA LEU A 157 -9.57 -1.98 -4.66
C LEU A 157 -10.51 -0.93 -4.06
N ASP A 158 -11.82 -1.08 -4.28
CA ASP A 158 -12.82 -0.07 -3.93
C ASP A 158 -13.01 0.13 -2.41
N GLN A 159 -12.47 -0.79 -1.60
CA GLN A 159 -12.39 -0.70 -0.15
C GLN A 159 -11.16 0.07 0.36
N LEU A 160 -10.21 0.42 -0.51
CA LEU A 160 -8.90 0.93 -0.10
C LEU A 160 -9.01 2.30 0.58
N ARG A 161 -8.43 2.38 1.78
CA ARG A 161 -8.35 3.57 2.63
C ARG A 161 -6.93 4.10 2.74
N VAL A 162 -5.94 3.21 2.76
CA VAL A 162 -4.53 3.57 2.92
C VAL A 162 -3.70 2.97 1.80
N LEU A 163 -3.07 3.84 0.99
CA LEU A 163 -2.12 3.45 -0.04
C LEU A 163 -0.75 4.11 0.20
N GLN A 164 0.21 3.32 0.65
CA GLN A 164 1.56 3.79 0.98
C GLN A 164 2.62 3.05 0.15
N LEU A 165 3.16 3.73 -0.86
CA LEU A 165 4.15 3.18 -1.81
C LEU A 165 5.46 3.99 -1.83
N TYR A 166 5.64 4.92 -0.89
CA TYR A 166 6.78 5.84 -0.88
C TYR A 166 8.13 5.14 -0.70
N SER A 167 9.22 5.80 -1.10
CA SER A 167 10.59 5.28 -1.02
C SER A 167 10.72 3.91 -1.71
N ASN A 168 10.46 3.91 -3.01
CA ASN A 168 10.65 2.78 -3.94
C ASN A 168 11.25 3.31 -5.25
N ASN A 169 11.37 2.45 -6.26
CA ASN A 169 11.81 2.78 -7.61
C ASN A 169 10.63 2.82 -8.62
N LEU A 170 9.39 3.03 -8.18
CA LEU A 170 8.21 3.04 -9.06
C LEU A 170 8.30 4.16 -10.08
N SER A 171 7.80 3.93 -11.28
CA SER A 171 7.96 4.80 -12.46
C SER A 171 6.66 4.85 -13.28
N GLY A 172 6.66 5.64 -14.36
CA GLY A 172 5.48 5.83 -15.19
C GLY A 172 4.49 6.82 -14.59
N PHE A 173 3.25 6.79 -15.09
CA PHE A 173 2.19 7.74 -14.71
C PHE A 173 1.45 7.30 -13.45
N LEU A 174 0.86 8.25 -12.72
CA LEU A 174 -0.20 7.92 -11.77
C LEU A 174 -1.41 7.39 -12.58
N PRO A 175 -1.91 6.18 -12.29
CA PRO A 175 -3.03 5.64 -13.03
C PRO A 175 -4.28 6.48 -12.77
N LYS A 176 -4.97 6.86 -13.85
CA LYS A 176 -6.16 7.73 -13.78
C LYS A 176 -7.20 7.17 -12.82
N SER A 177 -7.35 5.85 -12.77
CA SER A 177 -8.26 5.11 -11.88
C SER A 177 -8.12 5.40 -10.38
N ILE A 178 -6.99 5.98 -9.93
CA ILE A 178 -6.87 6.49 -8.55
C ILE A 178 -8.00 7.47 -8.22
N ASP A 179 -8.49 8.24 -9.20
CA ASP A 179 -9.61 9.18 -9.05
C ASP A 179 -10.95 8.54 -8.68
N LYS A 180 -11.05 7.20 -8.66
CA LYS A 180 -12.27 6.46 -8.28
C LYS A 180 -12.23 5.86 -6.89
N LEU A 181 -11.10 5.91 -6.18
CA LEU A 181 -10.93 5.33 -4.85
C LEU A 181 -11.63 6.16 -3.77
N SER A 182 -12.97 6.15 -3.77
CA SER A 182 -13.79 7.05 -2.96
C SER A 182 -13.61 6.92 -1.44
N LYS A 183 -13.04 5.81 -0.96
CA LYS A 183 -12.74 5.57 0.46
C LYS A 183 -11.32 5.96 0.86
N LEU A 184 -10.47 6.37 -0.08
CA LEU A 184 -9.07 6.64 0.17
C LEU A 184 -8.92 7.83 1.14
N GLU A 185 -8.16 7.60 2.21
CA GLU A 185 -7.83 8.55 3.28
C GLU A 185 -6.36 8.99 3.19
N GLU A 186 -5.46 8.07 2.80
CA GLU A 186 -4.03 8.34 2.68
C GLU A 186 -3.48 7.87 1.33
N LEU A 187 -2.84 8.78 0.61
CA LEU A 187 -2.10 8.51 -0.63
C LEU A 187 -0.67 9.02 -0.51
N LEU A 188 0.27 8.11 -0.21
CA LEU A 188 1.69 8.42 -0.01
C LEU A 188 2.56 7.75 -1.07
N LEU A 189 3.03 8.53 -2.03
CA LEU A 189 3.80 8.09 -3.20
C LEU A 189 5.20 8.73 -3.29
N SER A 190 5.65 9.37 -2.22
CA SER A 190 6.89 10.14 -2.19
C SER A 190 8.15 9.35 -2.54
N SER A 191 9.21 10.01 -3.00
CA SER A 191 10.52 9.43 -3.26
C SER A 191 10.42 8.20 -4.17
N ASN A 192 9.94 8.44 -5.38
CA ASN A 192 9.83 7.48 -6.48
C ASN A 192 10.29 8.16 -7.79
N ASN A 193 10.14 7.47 -8.92
CA ASN A 193 10.43 7.97 -10.26
C ASN A 193 9.16 8.27 -11.07
N LEU A 194 8.04 8.62 -10.42
CA LEU A 194 6.77 8.87 -11.09
C LEU A 194 6.84 10.12 -11.98
N THR A 195 6.22 10.05 -13.15
CA THR A 195 6.21 11.09 -14.19
C THR A 195 4.80 11.49 -14.58
N GLY A 196 4.67 12.54 -15.40
CA GLY A 196 3.38 12.99 -15.92
C GLY A 196 2.62 13.87 -14.93
N LYS A 197 1.29 13.93 -15.08
CA LYS A 197 0.43 14.89 -14.38
C LYS A 197 -0.29 14.22 -13.19
N LEU A 198 -0.72 15.04 -12.23
CA LEU A 198 -1.73 14.61 -11.25
C LEU A 198 -3.06 14.29 -11.96
N PRO A 199 -3.94 13.45 -11.37
CA PRO A 199 -5.29 13.23 -11.88
C PRO A 199 -6.03 14.56 -12.06
N SER A 200 -6.74 14.73 -13.18
CA SER A 200 -7.46 15.98 -13.48
C SER A 200 -8.75 16.15 -12.66
N ASP A 201 -9.25 15.08 -12.06
CA ASP A 201 -10.45 15.07 -11.24
C ASP A 201 -10.18 14.43 -9.87
N PHE A 202 -10.51 15.15 -8.80
CA PHE A 202 -10.40 14.70 -7.40
C PHE A 202 -11.79 14.56 -6.74
N SER A 203 -12.88 14.71 -7.50
CA SER A 203 -14.24 14.84 -6.97
C SER A 203 -14.73 13.63 -6.18
N ASN A 204 -14.19 12.42 -6.40
CA ASN A 204 -14.53 11.24 -5.61
C ASN A 204 -13.65 11.06 -4.37
N LEU A 205 -12.48 11.68 -4.30
CA LEU A 205 -11.48 11.50 -3.23
C LEU A 205 -11.79 12.33 -1.97
N LYS A 206 -13.08 12.45 -1.63
CA LYS A 206 -13.55 13.35 -0.56
C LYS A 206 -13.10 12.93 0.84
N ASN A 207 -12.71 11.67 1.03
CA ASN A 207 -12.19 11.17 2.31
C ASN A 207 -10.68 11.38 2.47
N LEU A 208 -9.99 11.86 1.43
CA LEU A 208 -8.54 12.01 1.47
C LEU A 208 -8.14 13.06 2.51
N ARG A 209 -7.23 12.66 3.40
CA ARG A 209 -6.67 13.48 4.48
C ARG A 209 -5.20 13.80 4.22
N VAL A 210 -4.46 12.86 3.61
CA VAL A 210 -3.03 13.04 3.34
C VAL A 210 -2.75 12.70 1.88
N LEU A 211 -2.15 13.65 1.16
CA LEU A 211 -1.64 13.47 -0.19
C LEU A 211 -0.18 13.91 -0.23
N SER A 212 0.72 12.95 -0.49
CA SER A 212 2.14 13.24 -0.68
C SER A 212 2.69 12.57 -1.92
N VAL A 213 3.23 13.39 -2.82
CA VAL A 213 3.98 12.98 -4.01
C VAL A 213 5.39 13.60 -4.04
N PHE A 214 5.87 14.04 -2.87
CA PHE A 214 7.21 14.60 -2.68
C PHE A 214 8.28 13.83 -3.44
N ASP A 215 9.25 14.52 -4.04
CA ASP A 215 10.45 13.88 -4.60
C ASP A 215 10.11 12.84 -5.68
N ASN A 216 9.53 13.35 -6.77
CA ASN A 216 9.20 12.61 -7.97
C ASN A 216 9.58 13.46 -9.20
N LYS A 217 9.15 13.04 -10.39
CA LYS A 217 9.34 13.74 -11.67
C LYS A 217 8.01 14.20 -12.27
N LEU A 218 7.03 14.51 -11.41
CA LEU A 218 5.71 14.96 -11.84
C LEU A 218 5.78 16.38 -12.41
N LEU A 219 4.93 16.65 -13.39
CA LEU A 219 4.84 17.92 -14.10
C LEU A 219 3.39 18.35 -14.30
N GLY A 220 3.19 19.54 -14.88
CA GLY A 220 1.86 20.06 -15.19
C GLY A 220 1.39 21.10 -14.18
N THR A 221 0.17 21.57 -14.37
CA THR A 221 -0.50 22.49 -13.46
C THR A 221 -1.27 21.72 -12.38
N ILE A 222 -1.52 22.35 -11.24
CA ILE A 222 -2.41 21.78 -10.22
C ILE A 222 -3.86 22.00 -10.69
N PRO A 223 -4.67 20.94 -10.86
CA PRO A 223 -6.03 21.08 -11.35
C PRO A 223 -6.94 21.74 -10.31
N ARG A 224 -7.89 22.55 -10.78
CA ARG A 224 -8.89 23.23 -9.91
C ARG A 224 -9.69 22.27 -9.02
N SER A 225 -9.88 21.04 -9.47
CA SER A 225 -10.58 19.98 -8.72
C SER A 225 -9.88 19.61 -7.41
N ILE A 226 -8.60 19.98 -7.20
CA ILE A 226 -7.92 19.78 -5.92
C ILE A 226 -8.68 20.39 -4.73
N GLY A 227 -9.41 21.50 -4.96
CA GLY A 227 -10.23 22.14 -3.93
C GLY A 227 -11.46 21.34 -3.48
N GLU A 228 -11.78 20.24 -4.17
CA GLU A 228 -12.85 19.30 -3.76
C GLU A 228 -12.38 18.35 -2.64
N LEU A 229 -11.08 18.31 -2.34
CA LEU A 229 -10.50 17.57 -1.21
C LEU A 229 -10.74 18.30 0.12
N VAL A 230 -12.01 18.49 0.48
CA VAL A 230 -12.44 19.28 1.64
C VAL A 230 -11.99 18.72 3.00
N ASN A 231 -11.57 17.45 3.04
CA ASN A 231 -11.03 16.80 4.24
C ASN A 231 -9.50 16.76 4.30
N LEU A 232 -8.80 17.29 3.31
CA LEU A 232 -7.35 17.21 3.26
C LEU A 232 -6.71 18.04 4.38
N GLU A 233 -5.81 17.41 5.11
CA GLU A 233 -5.02 17.98 6.20
C GLU A 233 -3.60 18.27 5.74
N GLU A 234 -3.03 17.39 4.90
CA GLU A 234 -1.65 17.49 4.44
C GLU A 234 -1.53 17.35 2.91
N LEU A 235 -0.92 18.35 2.28
CA LEU A 235 -0.59 18.37 0.86
C LEU A 235 0.92 18.62 0.67
N VAL A 236 1.63 17.60 0.19
CA VAL A 236 3.08 17.64 -0.01
C VAL A 236 3.40 17.32 -1.47
N LEU A 237 3.76 18.36 -2.22
CA LEU A 237 4.06 18.31 -3.66
C LEU A 237 5.52 18.68 -3.97
N SER A 238 6.33 18.95 -2.94
CA SER A 238 7.67 19.51 -3.12
C SER A 238 8.62 18.58 -3.89
N ASN A 239 9.70 19.15 -4.44
CA ASN A 239 10.68 18.44 -5.26
C ASN A 239 10.04 17.72 -6.44
N ASN A 240 9.37 18.49 -7.30
CA ASN A 240 8.79 18.02 -8.56
C ASN A 240 9.03 19.10 -9.64
N ALA A 241 8.36 18.96 -10.80
CA ALA A 241 8.40 19.92 -11.90
C ALA A 241 7.03 20.57 -12.17
N PHE A 242 6.17 20.69 -11.16
CA PHE A 242 4.89 21.38 -11.31
C PHE A 242 5.08 22.86 -11.68
N TYR A 243 4.17 23.41 -12.49
CA TYR A 243 4.25 24.79 -12.98
C TYR A 243 2.89 25.47 -13.03
N GLY A 244 2.90 26.76 -13.39
CA GLY A 244 1.69 27.58 -13.49
C GLY A 244 1.29 28.19 -12.15
N GLU A 245 0.14 28.85 -12.13
CA GLU A 245 -0.42 29.42 -10.90
C GLU A 245 -1.16 28.33 -10.11
N LEU A 246 -1.15 28.44 -8.78
CA LEU A 246 -1.99 27.59 -7.95
C LEU A 246 -3.47 27.99 -8.10
N PRO A 247 -4.40 27.03 -8.17
CA PRO A 247 -5.82 27.34 -8.29
C PRO A 247 -6.38 28.01 -7.02
N ASP A 248 -7.23 29.02 -7.19
CA ASP A 248 -7.93 29.69 -6.08
C ASP A 248 -8.82 28.72 -5.29
N GLU A 249 -9.24 27.61 -5.91
CA GLU A 249 -10.02 26.55 -5.25
C GLU A 249 -9.32 25.91 -4.05
N LEU A 250 -7.99 26.03 -3.91
CA LEU A 250 -7.29 25.57 -2.70
C LEU A 250 -7.87 26.22 -1.43
N GLU A 251 -8.39 27.45 -1.51
CA GLU A 251 -9.01 28.16 -0.36
C GLU A 251 -10.21 27.42 0.24
N LYS A 252 -10.83 26.47 -0.50
CA LYS A 252 -11.91 25.61 0.00
C LYS A 252 -11.43 24.57 1.01
N MET A 253 -10.13 24.25 1.03
CA MET A 253 -9.54 23.18 1.83
C MET A 253 -9.28 23.66 3.27
N THR A 254 -10.37 23.94 3.99
CA THR A 254 -10.33 24.58 5.31
C THR A 254 -9.65 23.75 6.40
N LYS A 255 -9.46 22.44 6.21
CA LYS A 255 -8.74 21.56 7.15
C LYS A 255 -7.22 21.50 6.91
N LEU A 256 -6.74 22.07 5.81
CA LEU A 256 -5.35 21.99 5.42
C LEU A 256 -4.46 22.69 6.46
N CYS A 257 -3.55 21.92 7.05
CA CYS A 257 -2.61 22.39 8.06
C CYS A 257 -1.14 22.20 7.64
N VAL A 258 -0.86 21.35 6.65
CA VAL A 258 0.47 21.19 6.05
C VAL A 258 0.39 21.44 4.55
N LEU A 259 1.15 22.42 4.06
CA LEU A 259 1.25 22.73 2.61
C LEU A 259 2.70 22.93 2.21
N ILE A 260 3.31 21.88 1.65
CA ILE A 260 4.72 21.86 1.24
C ILE A 260 4.76 21.71 -0.28
N ILE A 261 5.01 22.81 -0.98
CA ILE A 261 5.03 22.87 -2.46
C ILE A 261 6.38 23.35 -3.00
N GLY A 262 7.36 23.54 -2.13
CA GLY A 262 8.69 24.03 -2.48
C GLY A 262 9.42 23.17 -3.52
N ASN A 263 10.48 23.72 -4.10
CA ASN A 263 11.26 23.14 -5.18
C ASN A 263 10.42 22.64 -6.36
N ASN A 264 9.60 23.54 -6.91
CA ASN A 264 8.84 23.37 -8.14
C ASN A 264 9.11 24.57 -9.09
N ASN A 265 8.22 24.79 -10.08
CA ASN A 265 8.25 25.89 -11.04
C ASN A 265 6.96 26.72 -11.01
N PHE A 266 6.34 26.88 -9.84
CA PHE A 266 5.09 27.64 -9.71
C PHE A 266 5.25 29.12 -10.03
N LYS A 267 4.20 29.75 -10.54
CA LYS A 267 4.11 31.19 -10.82
C LYS A 267 3.23 31.87 -9.78
N GLY A 268 3.32 33.21 -9.74
CA GLY A 268 2.55 34.05 -8.83
C GLY A 268 3.30 34.41 -7.56
N ASP A 269 2.66 35.20 -6.71
CA ASP A 269 3.23 35.64 -5.44
C ASP A 269 2.98 34.59 -4.34
N LEU A 270 3.82 33.54 -4.32
CA LEU A 270 3.70 32.44 -3.37
C LEU A 270 3.87 32.90 -1.92
N ALA A 271 4.56 34.03 -1.68
CA ALA A 271 4.74 34.58 -0.34
C ALA A 271 3.41 35.03 0.29
N GLN A 272 2.40 35.35 -0.53
CA GLN A 272 1.07 35.74 -0.05
C GLN A 272 0.17 34.53 0.27
N LEU A 273 0.52 33.32 -0.18
CA LEU A 273 -0.31 32.13 0.07
C LEU A 273 -0.51 31.85 1.56
N GLY A 274 0.51 32.12 2.39
CA GLY A 274 0.39 31.95 3.85
C GLY A 274 -0.75 32.77 4.45
N THR A 275 -1.14 33.89 3.83
CA THR A 275 -2.27 34.71 4.28
C THR A 275 -3.63 34.10 3.92
N LYS A 276 -3.69 33.22 2.89
CA LYS A 276 -4.90 32.54 2.44
C LYS A 276 -5.23 31.29 3.27
N PHE A 277 -4.25 30.72 3.97
CA PHE A 277 -4.42 29.50 4.78
C PHE A 277 -4.11 29.74 6.26
N PRO A 278 -5.07 30.26 7.05
CA PRO A 278 -4.84 30.61 8.45
C PRO A 278 -4.55 29.41 9.37
N ASN A 279 -4.80 28.18 8.91
CA ASN A 279 -4.66 26.96 9.69
C ASN A 279 -3.31 26.24 9.47
N LEU A 280 -2.40 26.77 8.65
CA LEU A 280 -1.11 26.13 8.38
C LEU A 280 -0.22 26.12 9.63
N VAL A 281 0.23 24.93 10.00
CA VAL A 281 1.24 24.69 11.05
C VAL A 281 2.62 24.39 10.45
N ALA A 282 2.67 23.93 9.19
CA ALA A 282 3.90 23.73 8.44
C ALA A 282 3.70 24.11 6.96
N TYR A 283 4.64 24.88 6.42
CA TYR A 283 4.60 25.30 5.03
C TYR A 283 6.00 25.48 4.44
N ASP A 284 6.12 25.24 3.13
CA ASP A 284 7.30 25.54 2.34
C ASP A 284 6.86 25.92 0.92
N PHE A 285 7.19 27.15 0.54
CA PHE A 285 6.85 27.76 -0.75
C PHE A 285 8.09 28.16 -1.55
N GLU A 286 9.28 27.74 -1.14
CA GLU A 286 10.53 28.08 -1.84
C GLU A 286 10.53 27.47 -3.24
N ASN A 287 10.58 28.28 -4.30
CA ASN A 287 10.57 27.79 -5.68
C ASN A 287 12.01 27.68 -6.21
N THR A 288 12.31 26.74 -7.09
CA THR A 288 13.69 26.64 -7.63
C THR A 288 14.05 27.80 -8.57
N ASN A 289 13.07 28.58 -9.04
CA ASN A 289 13.22 29.72 -9.95
C ASN A 289 14.16 29.45 -11.14
N SER A 290 14.18 28.20 -11.65
CA SER A 290 14.85 27.92 -12.91
C SER A 290 14.08 28.61 -14.03
N GLY A 291 14.59 29.76 -14.48
CA GLY A 291 14.03 30.55 -15.58
C GLY A 291 14.06 29.86 -16.95
N GLU A 292 14.41 28.59 -17.00
CA GLU A 292 14.40 27.72 -18.17
C GLU A 292 13.70 26.43 -17.77
N VAL A 293 12.95 25.79 -18.69
CA VAL A 293 12.33 24.43 -18.61
C VAL A 293 10.84 24.45 -18.16
N LEU A 294 9.77 24.03 -18.86
CA LEU A 294 9.50 23.34 -20.16
C LEU A 294 8.04 23.66 -20.61
N ALA A 295 7.80 24.73 -21.38
CA ALA A 295 6.50 24.92 -22.05
C ALA A 295 6.28 23.95 -23.22
N THR A 296 7.22 23.04 -23.48
CA THR A 296 7.27 22.16 -24.66
C THR A 296 6.90 20.70 -24.39
N LEU A 297 6.48 20.34 -23.18
CA LEU A 297 6.05 18.96 -22.85
C LEU A 297 4.54 18.81 -22.61
N ASP A 298 3.74 19.85 -22.84
CA ASP A 298 2.28 19.81 -22.62
C ASP A 298 1.50 19.10 -23.76
N THR A 299 2.16 18.24 -24.56
CA THR A 299 1.58 17.67 -25.79
C THR A 299 1.19 16.20 -25.72
N GLU A 300 1.18 15.55 -24.56
CA GLU A 300 0.65 14.18 -24.47
C GLU A 300 -0.37 14.07 -23.33
N ASP A 301 -1.62 13.88 -23.76
CA ASP A 301 -2.81 13.51 -22.97
C ASP A 301 -2.74 12.04 -22.53
#